data_AF-A0A315A8J6-F1
#
_entry.id   AF-A0A315A8J6-F1
#
_cell.length_a   1.000
_cell.length_b   1.000
_cell.length_c   1.000
_cell.angle_alpha   90.00
_cell.angle_beta   90.00
_cell.angle_gamma   90.00
#
_symmetry.space_group_name_H-M   'P 1'
#
loop_
_entity.id
_entity.type
_entity.pdbx_description
1 polymer ?
#
loop_
_entity_poly.entity_id
_entity_poly.type
_entity_poly.pdbx_seq_one_letter_code
_entity_poly.pdbx_strand_id
1 'polypeptide(L)' 'MPTTTERLLQTAQTLPEPLLAEVLDFAEFLRARHGRAADAVAEHSLLQMCGGLKDSAVFAEDPLEIQRRLRDEWH' A
#
# COMPACT_ATOMS: atom_id res chain seq x y z
N MET A 1 35.48 10.55 -9.39
CA MET A 1 34.16 10.86 -9.96
C MET A 1 33.27 11.29 -8.81
N PRO A 2 32.65 12.48 -8.86
CA PRO A 2 31.81 12.96 -7.76
C PRO A 2 30.59 12.07 -7.58
N THR A 3 30.15 11.91 -6.33
CA THR A 3 28.96 11.11 -6.00
C THR A 3 27.69 11.80 -6.49
N THR A 4 26.59 11.05 -6.63
CA THR A 4 25.30 11.63 -7.06
C THR A 4 24.84 12.76 -6.12
N THR A 5 25.08 12.61 -4.81
CA THR A 5 24.78 13.62 -3.79
C THR A 5 25.60 14.88 -3.97
N GLU A 6 26.90 14.76 -4.22
CA GLU A 6 27.78 15.90 -4.49
C GLU A 6 27.37 16.67 -5.74
N ARG A 7 27.02 15.95 -6.82
CA ARG A 7 26.53 16.58 -8.05
C ARG A 7 25.20 17.31 -7.85
N LEU A 8 24.31 16.75 -7.04
CA LEU A 8 23.03 17.37 -6.72
C LEU A 8 23.21 18.64 -5.89
N LEU A 9 24.08 18.60 -4.87
CA LEU A 9 24.43 19.76 -4.05
C LEU A 9 25.05 20.88 -4.89
N GLN A 10 26.02 20.54 -5.74
CA GLN A 10 26.68 21.53 -6.60
C GLN A 10 25.70 22.19 -7.58
N THR A 11 24.75 21.42 -8.11
CA THR A 11 23.72 21.95 -9.02
C THR A 11 22.75 22.86 -8.25
N ALA A 12 22.29 22.43 -7.07
CA ALA A 12 21.38 23.20 -6.23
C ALA A 12 21.98 24.57 -5.84
N GLN A 13 23.27 24.61 -5.49
CA GLN A 13 23.96 25.85 -5.12
C GLN A 13 23.98 26.93 -6.21
N THR A 14 23.81 26.55 -7.48
CA THR A 14 23.82 27.49 -8.61
C THR A 14 22.43 27.93 -9.07
N LEU A 15 21.37 27.34 -8.53
CA LEU A 15 19.99 27.63 -8.93
C LEU A 15 19.43 28.86 -8.20
N PRO A 16 18.60 29.68 -8.86
CA PRO A 16 17.77 30.68 -8.21
C PRO A 16 16.76 30.06 -7.24
N GLU A 17 16.38 30.83 -6.20
CA GLU A 17 15.43 30.41 -5.15
C GLU A 17 14.14 29.74 -5.68
N PRO A 18 13.47 30.24 -6.73
CA PRO A 18 12.26 29.60 -7.25
C PRO A 18 12.50 28.17 -7.76
N LEU A 19 13.65 27.91 -8.38
CA LEU A 19 13.98 26.59 -8.89
C LEU A 19 14.45 25.64 -7.78
N LEU A 20 15.02 26.18 -6.69
CA LEU A 20 15.30 25.41 -5.48
C LEU A 20 14.02 24.88 -4.83
N ALA A 21 12.96 25.70 -4.79
CA ALA A 21 11.65 25.28 -4.32
C ALA A 21 11.10 24.10 -5.13
N GLU A 22 11.21 24.14 -6.47
CA GLU A 22 10.79 23.02 -7.33
C GLU A 22 11.57 21.72 -7.05
N VAL A 23 12.87 21.83 -6.75
CA VAL A 23 13.70 20.66 -6.37
C VAL A 23 13.23 20.07 -5.04
N LEU A 24 12.86 20.91 -4.07
CA LEU A 24 12.31 20.46 -2.79
C LEU A 24 10.95 19.78 -2.98
N ASP A 25 10.04 20.40 -3.75
CA ASP A 25 8.73 19.83 -4.07
C ASP A 25 8.86 18.44 -4.72
N PHE A 26 9.81 18.29 -5.64
CA PHE A 26 10.05 17.00 -6.28
C PHE A 26 10.64 15.96 -5.30
N ALA A 27 11.54 16.37 -4.41
CA ALA A 27 12.08 15.49 -3.39
C ALA A 27 10.98 14.99 -2.43
N GLU A 28 10.08 15.88 -2.02
CA GLU A 28 8.91 15.53 -1.20
C GLU A 28 7.96 14.58 -1.94
N PHE A 29 7.67 14.87 -3.21
CA PHE A 29 6.89 13.98 -4.06
C PHE A 29 7.50 12.57 -4.13
N LEU A 30 8.83 12.47 -4.33
CA LEU A 30 9.50 11.18 -4.35
C LEU A 30 9.37 10.46 -3.01
N ARG A 31 9.54 11.15 -1.88
CA ARG A 31 9.35 10.54 -0.54
C ARG A 31 7.93 10.03 -0.36
N ALA A 32 6.93 10.83 -0.71
CA ALA A 32 5.53 10.46 -0.63
C ALA A 32 5.20 9.26 -1.55
N ARG A 33 5.73 9.26 -2.77
CA ARG A 33 5.52 8.17 -3.74
C ARG A 33 6.08 6.84 -3.25
N HIS A 34 7.31 6.84 -2.71
CA HIS A 34 7.91 5.61 -2.20
C HIS A 34 7.30 5.18 -0.86
N GLY A 35 6.87 6.12 -0.01
CA GLY A 35 6.07 5.82 1.18
C GLY A 35 4.76 5.11 0.81
N ARG A 36 3.99 5.67 -0.13
CA ARG A 36 2.77 5.05 -0.64
C ARG A 36 3.01 3.72 -1.35
N ALA A 37 4.11 3.57 -2.08
CA ALA A 37 4.44 2.30 -2.72
C ALA A 37 4.79 1.23 -1.68
N ALA A 38 5.41 1.60 -0.56
CA ALA A 38 5.64 0.68 0.57
C ALA A 38 4.33 0.28 1.25
N ASP A 39 3.39 1.22 1.42
CA ASP A 39 2.06 0.95 1.97
C ASP A 39 1.18 0.12 1.01
N ALA A 40 1.29 0.34 -0.31
CA ALA A 40 0.55 -0.43 -1.32
C ALA A 40 1.00 -1.91 -1.42
N VAL A 41 2.18 -2.26 -0.92
CA VAL A 41 2.61 -3.66 -0.78
C VAL A 41 1.97 -4.30 0.46
N ALA A 42 1.54 -3.51 1.44
CA ALA A 42 0.87 -3.97 2.66
C ALA A 42 -0.67 -4.02 2.53
N GLU A 43 -1.26 -3.34 1.54
CA GLU A 43 -2.68 -3.49 1.23
C GLU A 43 -2.91 -4.85 0.56
N HIS A 44 -3.40 -5.82 1.35
CA HIS A 44 -3.86 -7.10 0.82
C HIS A 44 -4.80 -6.83 -0.36
N SER A 45 -4.39 -7.28 -1.55
CA SER A 45 -5.19 -7.16 -2.75
C SER A 45 -6.59 -7.73 -2.48
N LEU A 46 -7.65 -7.12 -3.01
CA LEU A 46 -9.02 -7.65 -2.87
C LEU A 46 -9.10 -9.12 -3.33
N LEU A 47 -8.25 -9.52 -4.28
CA LEU A 47 -8.07 -10.92 -4.70
C LEU A 47 -7.55 -11.85 -3.60
N GLN A 48 -6.73 -11.36 -2.67
CA GLN A 48 -6.28 -12.10 -1.47
C GLN A 48 -7.38 -12.21 -0.41
N MET A 49 -8.38 -11.33 -0.43
CA MET A 49 -9.55 -11.40 0.46
C MET A 49 -10.62 -12.37 -0.07
N CYS A 50 -10.65 -12.61 -1.39
CA CYS A 50 -11.56 -13.58 -2.01
C CYS A 50 -11.18 -15.02 -1.65
N GLY A 51 -12.08 -15.71 -0.95
CA GLY A 51 -11.92 -17.13 -0.61
C GLY A 51 -11.54 -17.41 0.85
N GLY A 52 -11.32 -16.40 1.70
CA GLY A 52 -11.09 -16.64 3.13
C GLY A 52 -12.32 -17.23 3.85
N LEU A 53 -13.54 -16.95 3.36
CA LEU A 53 -14.78 -17.46 3.95
C LEU A 53 -14.91 -18.98 3.81
N LYS A 54 -14.58 -19.56 2.65
CA LYS A 54 -14.67 -21.02 2.44
C LYS A 54 -13.70 -21.81 3.34
N ASP A 55 -12.58 -21.19 3.73
CA ASP A 55 -11.56 -21.80 4.57
C ASP A 55 -11.74 -21.38 6.06
N SER A 56 -12.80 -20.62 6.36
CA SER A 56 -13.09 -20.17 7.73
C SER A 56 -13.77 -21.28 8.53
N ALA A 57 -13.49 -21.34 9.84
CA ALA A 57 -14.10 -22.33 10.73
C ALA A 57 -15.64 -22.29 10.74
N VAL A 58 -16.26 -21.16 10.37
CA VAL A 58 -17.71 -20.97 10.42
C VAL A 58 -18.40 -21.43 9.14
N PHE A 59 -17.74 -21.28 7.98
CA PHE A 59 -18.34 -21.52 6.67
C PHE A 59 -17.62 -22.60 5.84
N ALA A 60 -16.74 -23.40 6.47
CA ALA A 60 -16.02 -24.51 5.83
C ALA A 60 -16.83 -25.82 5.73
N GLU A 61 -18.03 -25.87 6.32
CA GLU A 61 -18.94 -27.03 6.25
C GLU A 61 -19.79 -27.01 4.96
N ASP A 62 -20.50 -28.11 4.69
CA ASP A 62 -21.45 -28.17 3.57
C ASP A 62 -22.51 -27.05 3.72
N PRO A 63 -22.82 -26.29 2.65
CA PRO A 63 -23.78 -25.19 2.73
C PRO A 63 -25.15 -25.56 3.27
N LEU A 64 -25.64 -26.79 3.04
CA LEU A 64 -26.94 -27.22 3.54
C LEU A 64 -26.90 -27.50 5.04
N GLU A 65 -25.79 -28.02 5.56
CA GLU A 65 -25.61 -28.25 6.99
C GLU A 65 -25.47 -26.93 7.76
N ILE A 66 -24.74 -25.95 7.22
CA ILE A 66 -24.67 -24.60 7.79
C ILE A 66 -26.07 -23.97 7.85
N GLN A 67 -26.85 -24.09 6.77
CA GLN A 67 -28.21 -23.56 6.71
C GLN A 67 -29.19 -24.26 7.66
N ARG A 68 -29.02 -25.56 7.92
CA ARG A 68 -29.82 -26.29 8.91
C ARG A 68 -29.49 -25.81 10.31
N ARG A 69 -28.21 -25.79 10.68
CA ARG A 69 -27.75 -25.32 12.00
C ARG A 69 -28.26 -23.91 12.30
N LEU A 70 -28.06 -22.96 11.38
CA LEU A 70 -28.51 -21.57 11.57
C LEU A 70 -30.04 -21.44 11.71
N ARG A 71 -30.80 -22.33 11.07
CA ARG A 71 -32.26 -22.36 11.19
C ARG A 71 -32.67 -22.92 12.55
N ASP A 72 -32.02 -23.98 12.98
CA ASP A 72 -32.30 -24.64 14.25
C ASP A 72 -31.88 -23.76 15.44
N GLU A 73 -30.79 -22.97 15.31
CA GLU A 73 -30.35 -21.99 16.32
C GLU A 73 -31.30 -20.77 16.46
N TRP A 74 -32.07 -20.44 15.42
CA TRP A 74 -33.03 -19.34 15.47
C TRP A 74 -34.33 -19.74 16.17
N HIS A 75 -34.64 -21.04 16.24
CA HIS A 75 -35.84 -21.59 16.86
C HIS A 75 -35.68 -21.88 18.36
#